data_AF-A0A257JUS9-F1
#
_entry.id   AF-A0A257JUS9-F1
#
_cell.length_a   1.000
_cell.length_b   1.000
_cell.length_c   1.000
_cell.angle_alpha   90.00
_cell.angle_beta   90.00
_cell.angle_gamma   90.00
#
_symmetry.space_group_name_H-M   'P 1'
#
loop_
_entity.id
_entity.type
_entity.pdbx_description
1 polymer ?
#
loop_
_entity_poly.entity_id
_entity_poly.type
_entity_poly.pdbx_seq_one_letter_code
_entity_poly.pdbx_strand_id
1 'polypeptide(L)'
;MSEDIFNPETEFKKFHSDKREDYNFEIRQKRPSEYFLKRFAEKISSVVDKWQSMNTYSMSEVISARYQIDIFLADLDSDLALNKDEKYKAEWEKKYAKLKGIQNEFVKRYKESLDKL
;
A
#
# COMPACT_ATOMS: atom_id res chain seq x y z
N MET A 1 -15.03 16.26 -20.61
CA MET A 1 -13.89 15.62 -19.94
C MET A 1 -14.42 15.07 -18.64
N SER A 2 -14.48 13.74 -18.45
CA SER A 2 -14.83 13.19 -17.15
C SER A 2 -13.66 13.48 -16.21
N GLU A 3 -13.88 14.28 -15.18
CA GLU A 3 -12.96 14.33 -14.06
C GLU A 3 -12.77 12.89 -13.58
N ASP A 4 -11.54 12.38 -13.64
CA ASP A 4 -11.19 11.08 -13.07
C ASP A 4 -11.44 11.18 -11.56
N ILE A 5 -12.67 10.84 -11.13
CA ILE A 5 -13.03 10.82 -9.72
C ILE A 5 -12.04 9.88 -9.03
N PHE A 6 -11.22 10.44 -8.16
CA PHE A 6 -10.23 9.67 -7.42
C PHE A 6 -10.92 8.53 -6.69
N ASN A 7 -10.38 7.32 -6.84
CA ASN A 7 -10.87 6.14 -6.13
C ASN A 7 -9.67 5.26 -5.74
N PRO A 8 -9.41 5.06 -4.43
CA PRO A 8 -8.31 4.24 -3.95
C PRO A 8 -8.29 2.81 -4.52
N GLU A 9 -9.43 2.14 -4.67
CA GLU A 9 -9.48 0.79 -5.24
C GLU A 9 -9.04 0.77 -6.69
N THR A 10 -9.44 1.78 -7.47
CA THR A 10 -8.99 1.93 -8.86
C THR A 10 -7.49 2.18 -8.92
N GLU A 11 -6.96 3.04 -8.05
CA GLU A 11 -5.52 3.33 -7.96
C GLU A 11 -4.70 2.08 -7.60
N PHE A 12 -5.17 1.28 -6.64
CA PHE A 12 -4.51 0.03 -6.26
C PHE A 12 -4.65 -1.06 -7.32
N LYS A 13 -5.81 -1.16 -8.00
CA LYS A 13 -5.97 -2.09 -9.14
C LYS A 13 -5.03 -1.75 -10.29
N LYS A 14 -4.88 -0.46 -10.62
CA LYS A 14 -3.93 0.02 -11.64
C LYS A 14 -2.49 -0.37 -11.25
N PHE A 15 -2.09 -0.12 -10.01
CA PHE A 15 -0.79 -0.54 -9.48
C PHE A 15 -0.57 -2.05 -9.60
N HIS A 16 -1.56 -2.86 -9.18
CA HIS A 16 -1.44 -4.31 -9.23
C HIS A 16 -1.43 -4.89 -10.67
N SER A 17 -1.91 -4.13 -11.65
CA SER A 17 -2.06 -4.55 -13.04
C SER A 17 -0.97 -4.00 -13.96
N ASP A 18 -0.10 -3.10 -13.48
CA ASP A 18 0.97 -2.53 -14.31
C ASP A 18 1.95 -3.64 -14.71
N LYS A 19 2.16 -3.77 -16.02
CA LYS A 19 3.00 -4.81 -16.64
C LYS A 19 4.43 -4.34 -16.90
N ARG A 20 4.74 -3.07 -16.66
CA ARG A 20 6.02 -2.44 -16.98
C ARG A 20 7.07 -2.60 -15.89
N GLU A 21 6.67 -2.99 -14.68
CA GLU A 21 7.58 -3.25 -13.56
C GLU A 21 7.71 -4.77 -13.35
N ASP A 22 8.89 -5.23 -12.95
CA ASP A 22 9.22 -6.62 -12.55
C ASP A 22 8.22 -7.25 -11.57
N TYR A 23 7.42 -6.40 -10.95
CA TYR A 23 6.11 -6.58 -10.32
C TYR A 23 5.27 -7.81 -10.77
N ASN A 24 5.13 -8.06 -12.09
CA ASN A 24 4.34 -9.19 -12.58
C ASN A 24 5.04 -10.55 -12.41
N PHE A 25 6.37 -10.59 -12.35
CA PHE A 25 7.13 -11.82 -12.14
C PHE A 25 7.05 -12.25 -10.68
N GLU A 26 7.19 -11.31 -9.74
CA GLU A 26 7.27 -11.58 -8.31
C GLU A 26 5.92 -11.89 -7.65
N ILE A 27 4.84 -11.20 -8.06
CA ILE A 27 3.48 -11.51 -7.59
C ILE A 27 3.01 -12.87 -8.11
N ARG A 28 3.28 -13.21 -9.39
CA ARG A 28 2.89 -14.50 -9.96
C ARG A 28 3.62 -15.67 -9.30
N GLN A 29 4.86 -15.47 -8.86
CA GLN A 29 5.61 -16.48 -8.12
C GLN A 29 5.28 -16.55 -6.61
N LYS A 30 4.39 -15.70 -6.09
CA LYS A 30 4.12 -15.56 -4.64
C LYS A 30 5.41 -15.32 -3.85
N ARG A 31 6.32 -14.52 -4.39
CA ARG A 31 7.59 -14.15 -3.75
C ARG A 31 7.67 -12.64 -3.73
N PRO A 32 6.93 -11.96 -2.85
CA PRO A 32 7.00 -10.50 -2.76
C PRO A 32 8.41 -10.11 -2.35
N SER A 33 9.18 -9.43 -3.20
CA SER A 33 10.49 -8.93 -2.80
C SER A 33 10.35 -7.72 -1.88
N GLU A 34 11.44 -7.39 -1.21
CA GLU A 34 11.56 -6.14 -0.48
C GLU A 34 11.34 -4.91 -1.37
N TYR A 35 11.88 -4.90 -2.60
CA TYR A 35 11.63 -3.84 -3.58
C TYR A 35 10.13 -3.67 -3.84
N PHE A 36 9.41 -4.78 -4.05
CA PHE A 36 7.97 -4.77 -4.19
C PHE A 36 7.25 -4.23 -2.94
N LEU A 37 7.64 -4.68 -1.75
CA LEU A 37 7.05 -4.24 -0.49
C LEU A 37 7.22 -2.73 -0.28
N LYS A 38 8.41 -2.20 -0.58
CA LYS A 38 8.71 -0.76 -0.50
C LYS A 38 7.85 0.04 -1.47
N ARG A 39 7.81 -0.36 -2.74
CA ARG A 39 6.96 0.29 -3.77
C ARG A 39 5.48 0.25 -3.42
N PHE A 40 5.00 -0.85 -2.85
CA PHE A 40 3.60 -0.96 -2.44
C PHE A 40 3.29 -0.05 -1.24
N ALA A 41 4.18 0.03 -0.25
CA ALA A 41 4.06 0.98 0.84
C ALA A 41 4.07 2.44 0.34
N GLU A 42 4.98 2.79 -0.55
CA GLU A 42 5.04 4.10 -1.22
C GLU A 42 3.75 4.40 -1.99
N LYS A 43 3.18 3.42 -2.71
CA LYS A 43 1.91 3.59 -3.42
C LYS A 43 0.76 3.84 -2.45
N ILE A 44 0.68 3.12 -1.32
CA ILE A 44 -0.34 3.40 -0.29
C ILE A 44 -0.18 4.83 0.22
N SER A 45 1.05 5.25 0.53
CA SER A 45 1.36 6.62 0.97
C SER A 45 0.89 7.68 -0.04
N SER A 46 1.19 7.48 -1.33
CA SER A 46 0.77 8.38 -2.41
C SER A 46 -0.76 8.45 -2.57
N VAL A 47 -1.47 7.34 -2.40
CA VAL A 47 -2.94 7.31 -2.48
C VAL A 47 -3.56 8.02 -1.26
N VAL A 48 -2.97 7.85 -0.07
CA VAL A 48 -3.35 8.58 1.15
C VAL A 48 -3.20 10.09 0.95
N ASP A 49 -2.05 10.54 0.44
CA ASP A 49 -1.78 11.97 0.19
C ASP A 49 -2.75 12.58 -0.82
N LYS A 50 -3.03 11.84 -1.91
CA LYS A 50 -3.98 12.29 -2.92
C LYS A 50 -5.36 12.46 -2.30
N TRP A 51 -5.82 11.52 -1.46
CA TRP A 51 -7.10 11.67 -0.79
C TRP A 51 -7.13 12.85 0.20
N GLN A 52 -6.08 13.01 1.00
CA GLN A 52 -5.95 14.13 1.93
C GLN A 52 -6.03 15.48 1.21
N SER A 53 -5.38 15.60 0.05
CA SER A 53 -5.41 16.84 -0.75
C SER A 53 -6.81 17.19 -1.26
N MET A 54 -7.71 16.21 -1.34
CA MET A 54 -9.08 16.37 -1.83
C MET A 54 -10.10 16.53 -0.71
N ASN A 55 -9.77 16.16 0.53
CA ASN A 55 -10.72 16.15 1.64
C ASN A 55 -10.06 16.60 2.96
N THR A 56 -10.42 17.80 3.41
CA THR A 56 -9.96 18.39 4.68
C THR A 56 -10.58 17.72 5.92
N TYR A 57 -11.64 16.93 5.78
CA TYR A 57 -12.39 16.32 6.89
C TYR A 57 -11.95 14.88 7.20
N SER A 58 -11.19 14.21 6.32
CA SER A 58 -10.75 12.80 6.49
C SER A 58 -9.46 12.64 7.31
N MET A 59 -9.17 13.60 8.18
CA MET A 59 -7.83 13.80 8.73
C MET A 59 -7.39 12.64 9.65
N SER A 60 -8.29 12.05 10.43
CA SER A 60 -7.98 10.93 11.34
C SER A 60 -7.63 9.62 10.62
N GLU A 61 -8.36 9.31 9.54
CA GLU A 61 -8.21 8.11 8.73
C GLU A 61 -6.90 8.17 7.92
N VAL A 62 -6.60 9.35 7.37
CA VAL A 62 -5.35 9.67 6.70
C VAL A 62 -4.15 9.52 7.66
N ILE A 63 -4.23 10.08 8.87
CA ILE A 63 -3.16 9.99 9.87
C ILE A 63 -2.89 8.54 10.27
N SER A 64 -3.93 7.73 10.49
CA SER A 64 -3.77 6.33 10.89
C SER A 64 -3.08 5.49 9.81
N ALA A 65 -3.48 5.63 8.55
CA ALA A 65 -2.86 4.92 7.44
C ALA A 65 -1.41 5.37 7.22
N ARG A 66 -1.15 6.70 7.29
CA ARG A 66 0.20 7.27 7.16
C ARG A 66 1.16 6.71 8.22
N TYR A 67 0.74 6.75 9.48
CA TYR A 67 1.54 6.26 10.60
C TYR A 67 1.88 4.76 10.46
N GLN A 68 0.91 3.95 10.03
CA GLN A 68 1.13 2.52 9.79
C GLN A 68 2.11 2.24 8.64
N ILE A 69 2.10 3.07 7.59
CA ILE A 69 3.04 2.97 6.48
C ILE A 69 4.44 3.45 6.88
N ASP A 70 4.56 4.52 7.64
CA ASP A 70 5.86 5.03 8.11
C ASP A 70 6.55 4.00 9.03
N ILE A 71 5.79 3.39 9.96
CA ILE A 71 6.30 2.25 10.76
C ILE A 71 6.71 1.10 9.86
N PHE A 72 5.89 0.74 8.86
CA PHE A 72 6.21 -0.36 7.98
C PHE A 72 7.51 -0.13 7.19
N LEU A 73 7.73 1.09 6.69
CA LEU A 73 8.96 1.44 5.96
C LEU A 73 10.19 1.38 6.88
N ALA A 74 10.07 1.90 8.11
CA ALA A 74 11.14 1.79 9.10
C ALA A 74 11.47 0.31 9.46
N ASP A 75 10.44 -0.52 9.66
CA ASP A 75 10.58 -1.97 9.90
C ASP A 75 11.17 -2.72 8.69
N LEU A 76 10.99 -2.20 7.48
CA LEU A 76 11.52 -2.82 6.26
C LEU A 76 13.01 -2.50 6.09
N ASP A 77 13.41 -1.26 6.36
CA ASP A 77 14.79 -0.81 6.28
C ASP A 77 15.70 -1.46 7.35
N SER A 78 15.14 -1.86 8.51
CA SER A 78 15.90 -2.58 9.55
C SER A 78 16.19 -4.05 9.20
N ASP A 79 15.27 -4.71 8.50
CA ASP A 79 15.36 -6.14 8.18
C ASP A 79 16.30 -6.41 6.99
N LEU A 80 16.49 -5.40 6.14
CA LEU A 80 17.48 -5.35 5.06
C LEU A 80 18.91 -5.71 5.47
N ALA A 81 19.26 -5.51 6.75
CA ALA A 81 20.61 -5.72 7.25
C ALA A 81 21.00 -7.20 7.44
N LEU A 82 20.06 -8.16 7.31
CA LEU A 82 20.27 -9.53 7.79
C LEU A 82 19.94 -10.66 6.77
N ASN A 83 20.85 -10.93 5.82
CA ASN A 83 21.06 -12.23 5.12
C ASN A 83 19.95 -12.87 4.23
N LYS A 84 20.38 -13.59 3.17
CA LYS A 84 19.55 -14.19 2.11
C LYS A 84 19.29 -15.68 2.35
N ASP A 85 18.07 -16.08 2.76
CA ASP A 85 17.62 -17.49 2.63
C ASP A 85 16.10 -17.69 2.86
N GLU A 86 15.58 -18.89 2.57
CA GLU A 86 14.15 -19.31 2.58
C GLU A 86 13.27 -18.80 3.74
N LYS A 87 13.85 -18.50 4.92
CA LYS A 87 13.16 -17.84 6.04
C LYS A 87 12.52 -16.50 5.67
N TYR A 88 13.09 -15.75 4.72
CA TYR A 88 12.54 -14.48 4.28
C TYR A 88 11.25 -14.61 3.49
N LYS A 89 10.97 -15.75 2.87
CA LYS A 89 9.72 -15.89 2.10
C LYS A 89 8.50 -15.75 3.02
N ALA A 90 8.51 -16.42 4.17
CA ALA A 90 7.44 -16.33 5.17
C ALA A 90 7.35 -14.91 5.78
N GLU A 91 8.51 -14.28 6.04
CA GLU A 91 8.58 -12.91 6.56
C GLU A 91 8.03 -11.90 5.53
N TRP A 92 8.37 -12.04 4.26
CA TRP A 92 7.89 -11.21 3.17
C TRP A 92 6.41 -11.41 2.89
N GLU A 93 5.91 -12.65 2.95
CA GLU A 93 4.47 -12.94 2.88
C GLU A 93 3.71 -12.28 4.05
N LYS A 94 4.27 -12.33 5.27
CA LYS A 94 3.70 -11.66 6.45
C LYS A 94 3.71 -10.14 6.31
N LYS A 95 4.80 -9.55 5.84
CA LYS A 95 4.90 -8.11 5.55
C LYS A 95 3.94 -7.69 4.44
N TYR A 96 3.79 -8.50 3.40
CA TYR A 96 2.81 -8.26 2.34
C TYR A 96 1.38 -8.30 2.89
N ALA A 97 1.05 -9.29 3.73
CA ALA A 97 -0.25 -9.36 4.40
C ALA A 97 -0.53 -8.12 5.27
N LYS A 98 0.48 -7.59 5.98
CA LYS A 98 0.39 -6.31 6.72
C LYS A 98 0.03 -5.16 5.78
N LEU A 99 0.73 -4.99 4.65
CA LEU A 99 0.40 -3.95 3.65
C LEU A 99 -1.01 -4.10 3.06
N LYS A 100 -1.43 -5.34 2.77
CA LYS A 100 -2.81 -5.62 2.32
C LYS A 100 -3.85 -5.26 3.38
N GLY A 101 -3.56 -5.51 4.66
CA GLY A 101 -4.40 -5.10 5.78
C GLY A 101 -4.58 -3.58 5.83
N ILE A 102 -3.48 -2.83 5.74
CA ILE A 102 -3.49 -1.36 5.69
C ILE A 102 -4.29 -0.86 4.48
N GLN A 103 -4.05 -1.42 3.29
CA GLN A 103 -4.77 -1.08 2.07
C GLN A 103 -6.30 -1.29 2.24
N ASN A 104 -6.71 -2.45 2.75
CA ASN A 104 -8.12 -2.80 2.89
C ASN A 104 -8.82 -1.90 3.91
N GLU A 105 -8.19 -1.61 5.04
CA GLU A 105 -8.73 -0.71 6.07
C GLU A 105 -8.86 0.72 5.53
N PHE A 106 -7.86 1.21 4.79
CA PHE A 106 -7.92 2.51 4.14
C PHE A 106 -9.06 2.61 3.12
N VAL A 107 -9.20 1.62 2.24
CA VAL A 107 -10.30 1.55 1.26
C VAL A 107 -11.66 1.52 1.96
N LYS A 108 -11.79 0.75 3.04
CA LYS A 108 -13.03 0.67 3.82
C LYS A 108 -13.39 2.05 4.39
N ARG A 109 -12.46 2.71 5.06
CA ARG A 109 -12.63 4.05 5.63
C ARG A 109 -12.98 5.10 4.57
N TYR A 110 -12.32 5.03 3.41
CA TYR A 110 -12.66 5.87 2.27
C TYR A 110 -14.14 5.70 1.88
N LYS A 111 -14.64 4.47 1.74
CA LYS A 111 -16.05 4.22 1.41
C LYS A 111 -17.01 4.73 2.48
N GLU A 112 -16.71 4.45 3.76
CA GLU A 112 -17.51 4.93 4.89
C GLU A 112 -17.56 6.47 4.97
N SER A 113 -16.54 7.17 4.47
CA SER A 113 -16.54 8.63 4.40
C SER A 113 -17.43 9.18 3.28
N LEU A 114 -17.58 8.44 2.17
CA LEU A 114 -18.48 8.83 1.07
C LEU A 114 -19.94 8.70 1.50
N ASP A 115 -20.27 7.71 2.32
CA ASP A 115 -21.62 7.50 2.86
C ASP A 115 -22.05 8.61 3.87
N LYS A 116 -21.08 9.41 4.36
CA LYS A 116 -21.31 10.51 5.31
C LYS A 116 -21.39 11.89 4.64
N LEU A 117 -21.11 11.98 3.35
CA LEU A 117 -21.19 13.20 2.54
C LEU A 117 -22.57 13.31 1.86
#